data_AF-A0A665TRS4-F1
#
_entry.id   AF-A0A665TRS4-F1
#
_cell.length_a   1.000
_cell.length_b   1.000
_cell.length_c   1.000
_cell.angle_alpha   90.00
_cell.angle_beta   90.00
_cell.angle_gamma   90.00
#
_symmetry.space_group_name_H-M   'P 1'
#
loop_
_entity.id
_entity.type
_entity.pdbx_description
1 polymer ?
#
loop_
_entity_poly.entity_id
_entity_poly.type
_entity_poly.pdbx_seq_one_letter_code
_entity_poly.pdbx_strand_id
1 'polypeptide(L)'
;MKEEIAAAVFFVARLVKRYGCLDNDSRERFAAALTSALFETYKNHWHPNAPTKGQAYRCLRMNRVRLQDPVLQQACERSAVRYEDLGLPQELTVWVDPGEVSCRYGEHSSPFCVSVVNSRRADGEFSRRIHDAVERASLDVQSGSSSEEEDGGLLHILRHRCRNMRNLRPFKCC
;
A
#
# COMPACT_ATOMS: atom_id res chain seq x y z
N MET A 1 -1.89 -7.83 -12.74
CA MET A 1 -0.76 -7.38 -11.88
C MET A 1 -0.82 -5.90 -11.54
N LYS A 2 -0.77 -4.98 -12.53
CA LYS A 2 -0.60 -3.54 -12.26
C LYS A 2 -1.73 -2.95 -11.40
N GLU A 3 -2.98 -3.28 -11.72
CA GLU A 3 -4.18 -2.77 -11.05
C GLU A 3 -4.34 -3.36 -9.64
N GLU A 4 -3.97 -4.63 -9.46
CA GLU A 4 -3.96 -5.33 -8.17
C GLU A 4 -2.87 -4.76 -7.24
N ILE A 5 -1.66 -4.49 -7.76
CA ILE A 5 -0.61 -3.79 -7.01
C ILE A 5 -1.08 -2.37 -6.62
N ALA A 6 -1.67 -1.63 -7.56
CA ALA A 6 -2.18 -0.28 -7.28
C ALA A 6 -3.27 -0.29 -6.19
N ALA A 7 -4.21 -1.24 -6.25
CA ALA A 7 -5.24 -1.41 -5.23
C ALA A 7 -4.66 -1.79 -3.86
N ALA A 8 -3.66 -2.68 -3.82
CA ALA A 8 -2.97 -3.06 -2.59
C ALA A 8 -2.17 -1.89 -1.97
N VAL A 9 -1.41 -1.15 -2.79
CA VAL A 9 -0.66 0.04 -2.36
C VAL A 9 -1.61 1.12 -1.83
N PHE A 10 -2.69 1.41 -2.55
CA PHE A 10 -3.70 2.37 -2.11
C PHE A 10 -4.35 1.96 -0.78
N PHE A 11 -4.67 0.66 -0.62
CA PHE A 11 -5.19 0.13 0.63
C PHE A 11 -4.20 0.30 1.78
N VAL A 12 -2.93 -0.12 1.62
CA VAL A 12 -1.89 0.03 2.64
C VAL A 12 -1.64 1.50 2.97
N ALA A 13 -1.54 2.38 1.98
CA ALA A 13 -1.37 3.82 2.19
C ALA A 13 -2.55 4.45 2.97
N ARG A 14 -3.78 3.95 2.79
CA ARG A 14 -4.94 4.35 3.62
C ARG A 14 -4.86 3.83 5.05
N LEU A 15 -4.26 2.66 5.30
CA LEU A 15 -3.98 2.20 6.67
C LEU A 15 -2.91 3.08 7.32
N VAL A 16 -1.82 3.37 6.61
CA VAL A 16 -0.74 4.26 7.08
C VAL A 16 -1.27 5.65 7.40
N LYS A 17 -2.10 6.26 6.53
CA LYS A 17 -2.76 7.55 6.80
C LYS A 17 -3.70 7.53 8.02
N ARG A 18 -4.23 6.35 8.39
CA ARG A 18 -5.23 6.20 9.46
C ARG A 18 -4.63 5.87 10.83
N TYR A 19 -3.52 5.14 10.85
CA TYR A 19 -2.94 4.57 12.06
C TYR A 19 -1.47 4.94 12.30
N GLY A 20 -0.74 5.29 11.24
CA GLY A 20 0.63 5.80 11.30
C GLY A 20 0.71 7.30 11.59
N CYS A 21 1.93 7.82 11.61
CA CYS A 21 2.23 9.22 11.89
C CYS A 21 3.00 9.93 10.76
N LEU A 22 3.09 9.34 9.57
CA LEU A 22 3.71 9.96 8.41
C LEU A 22 2.92 11.17 7.90
N ASP A 23 3.65 12.21 7.51
CA ASP A 23 3.17 13.31 6.69
C ASP A 23 2.72 12.83 5.28
N ASN A 24 2.37 13.77 4.40
CA ASN A 24 1.90 13.43 3.05
C ASN A 24 3.04 12.91 2.17
N ASP A 25 4.13 13.67 2.09
CA ASP A 25 5.26 13.45 1.19
C ASP A 25 5.98 12.14 1.52
N SER A 26 6.21 11.87 2.81
CA SER A 26 6.75 10.60 3.32
C SER A 26 5.86 9.42 2.98
N ARG A 27 4.53 9.58 3.04
CA ARG A 27 3.58 8.53 2.68
C ARG A 27 3.50 8.31 1.17
N GLU A 28 3.70 9.35 0.36
CA GLU A 28 3.76 9.25 -1.11
C GLU A 28 5.06 8.60 -1.57
N ARG A 29 6.21 9.00 -1.00
CA ARG A 29 7.50 8.32 -1.20
C ARG A 29 7.44 6.84 -0.80
N PHE A 30 6.80 6.52 0.32
CA PHE A 30 6.54 5.13 0.74
C PHE A 30 5.64 4.38 -0.25
N ALA A 31 4.56 4.99 -0.74
CA ALA A 31 3.65 4.35 -1.71
C ALA A 31 4.36 4.05 -3.06
N ALA A 32 5.20 4.96 -3.54
CA ALA A 32 6.03 4.76 -4.72
C ALA A 32 7.06 3.63 -4.51
N ALA A 33 7.78 3.65 -3.36
CA ALA A 33 8.74 2.61 -3.01
C ALA A 33 8.09 1.22 -2.90
N LEU A 34 6.91 1.12 -2.27
CA LEU A 34 6.14 -0.10 -2.13
C LEU A 34 5.65 -0.62 -3.49
N THR A 35 5.20 0.27 -4.37
CA THR A 35 4.81 -0.09 -5.75
C THR A 35 5.97 -0.79 -6.48
N SER A 36 7.16 -0.20 -6.45
CA SER A 36 8.36 -0.77 -7.09
C SER A 36 8.76 -2.10 -6.47
N ALA A 37 8.82 -2.19 -5.13
CA ALA A 37 9.18 -3.42 -4.42
C ALA A 37 8.21 -4.59 -4.74
N LEU A 38 6.90 -4.31 -4.85
CA LEU A 38 5.89 -5.30 -5.25
C LEU A 38 6.08 -5.77 -6.70
N PHE A 39 6.35 -4.86 -7.65
CA PHE A 39 6.60 -5.23 -9.04
C PHE A 39 7.85 -6.12 -9.19
N GLU A 40 8.94 -5.75 -8.52
CA GLU A 40 10.19 -6.53 -8.51
C GLU A 40 9.96 -7.94 -7.93
N THR A 41 9.31 -8.02 -6.77
CA THR A 41 9.01 -9.28 -6.07
C THR A 41 8.12 -10.19 -6.92
N TYR A 42 7.04 -9.64 -7.51
CA TYR A 42 6.01 -10.45 -8.18
C TYR A 42 6.34 -10.85 -9.61
N LYS A 43 7.36 -10.25 -10.25
CA LYS A 43 7.67 -10.40 -11.69
C LYS A 43 7.66 -11.85 -12.20
N ASN A 44 8.23 -12.78 -11.44
CA ASN A 44 8.35 -14.20 -11.81
C ASN A 44 7.33 -15.11 -11.09
N HIS A 45 6.47 -14.54 -10.25
CA HIS A 45 5.54 -15.26 -9.36
C HIS A 45 4.08 -14.89 -9.63
N TRP A 46 3.75 -14.47 -10.85
CA TRP A 46 2.41 -14.05 -11.26
C TRP A 46 1.82 -14.98 -12.31
N HIS A 47 0.68 -15.61 -11.98
CA HIS A 47 0.10 -16.66 -12.81
C HIS A 47 -1.40 -16.40 -13.05
N PRO A 48 -1.78 -15.58 -14.05
CA PRO A 48 -3.18 -15.20 -14.28
C PRO A 48 -4.15 -16.37 -14.44
N ASN A 49 -3.70 -17.47 -15.05
CA ASN A 49 -4.50 -18.67 -15.29
C ASN A 49 -4.60 -19.59 -14.06
N ALA A 50 -3.86 -19.29 -12.98
CA ALA A 50 -3.90 -20.04 -11.72
C ALA A 50 -3.60 -19.09 -10.55
N PRO A 51 -4.56 -18.21 -10.15
CA PRO A 51 -4.29 -17.11 -9.23
C PRO A 51 -3.67 -17.53 -7.89
N THR A 52 -4.11 -18.66 -7.34
CA THR A 52 -3.60 -19.23 -6.08
C THR A 52 -2.13 -19.69 -6.16
N LYS A 53 -1.61 -19.98 -7.37
CA LYS A 53 -0.20 -20.36 -7.54
C LYS A 53 0.68 -19.17 -7.16
N GLY A 54 1.53 -19.37 -6.14
CA GLY A 54 2.41 -18.32 -5.62
C GLY A 54 1.75 -17.33 -4.65
N GLN A 55 0.47 -17.50 -4.25
CA GLN A 55 -0.22 -16.55 -3.36
C GLN A 55 0.53 -16.33 -2.03
N ALA A 56 1.12 -17.39 -1.45
CA ALA A 56 1.85 -17.31 -0.19
C ALA A 56 3.18 -16.54 -0.31
N TYR A 57 3.79 -16.54 -1.49
CA TYR A 57 4.98 -15.76 -1.79
C TYR A 57 4.65 -14.27 -2.01
N ARG A 58 3.50 -13.98 -2.64
CA ARG A 58 3.05 -12.59 -2.86
C ARG A 58 2.44 -11.94 -1.61
N CYS A 59 1.93 -12.74 -0.69
CA CYS A 59 1.20 -12.28 0.50
C CYS A 59 2.06 -11.38 1.40
N LEU A 60 1.55 -10.17 1.69
CA LEU A 60 2.11 -9.29 2.72
C LEU A 60 1.54 -9.71 4.07
N ARG A 61 2.39 -10.21 4.98
CA ARG A 61 1.94 -10.78 6.26
C ARG A 61 2.76 -10.32 7.46
N MET A 62 2.05 -9.73 8.42
CA MET A 62 2.49 -9.50 9.78
C MET A 62 1.63 -10.31 10.76
N ASN A 63 2.24 -10.87 11.80
CA ASN A 63 1.57 -11.47 12.95
C ASN A 63 2.45 -11.33 14.21
N ARG A 64 2.02 -11.89 15.35
CA ARG A 64 2.74 -11.80 16.64
C ARG A 64 4.17 -12.36 16.64
N VAL A 65 4.51 -13.19 15.66
CA VAL A 65 5.87 -13.77 15.51
C VAL A 65 6.68 -13.01 14.48
N ARG A 66 6.06 -12.66 13.35
CA ARG A 66 6.66 -11.90 12.25
C ARG A 66 6.07 -10.49 12.24
N LEU A 67 6.68 -9.60 13.02
CA LEU A 67 6.17 -8.24 13.24
C LEU A 67 6.31 -7.33 12.01
N GLN A 68 7.22 -7.65 11.09
CA GLN A 68 7.50 -6.88 9.88
C GLN A 68 7.42 -7.79 8.64
N ASP A 69 6.78 -7.30 7.57
CA ASP A 69 6.86 -7.95 6.26
C ASP A 69 8.09 -7.42 5.48
N PRO A 70 8.93 -8.27 4.89
CA PRO A 70 10.14 -7.86 4.16
C PRO A 70 9.89 -6.88 3.00
N VAL A 71 8.74 -6.97 2.31
CA VAL A 71 8.45 -6.05 1.19
C VAL A 71 8.07 -4.67 1.73
N LEU A 72 7.32 -4.63 2.84
CA LEU A 72 7.02 -3.38 3.55
C LEU A 72 8.29 -2.77 4.17
N GLN A 73 9.18 -3.60 4.73
CA GLN A 73 10.47 -3.19 5.29
C GLN A 73 11.40 -2.61 4.20
N GLN A 74 11.49 -3.27 3.04
CA GLN A 74 12.23 -2.76 1.89
C GLN A 74 11.65 -1.43 1.36
N ALA A 75 10.32 -1.28 1.37
CA ALA A 75 9.67 -0.02 0.99
C ALA A 75 9.98 1.11 1.98
N CYS A 76 9.99 0.82 3.29
CA CYS A 76 10.44 1.73 4.35
C CYS A 76 11.88 2.20 4.14
N GLU A 77 12.82 1.28 3.94
CA GLU A 77 14.23 1.58 3.69
C GLU A 77 14.42 2.49 2.47
N ARG A 78 13.79 2.14 1.34
CA ARG A 78 13.84 2.92 0.09
C ARG A 78 13.19 4.31 0.18
N SER A 79 12.32 4.53 1.16
CA SER A 79 11.62 5.82 1.36
C SER A 79 12.12 6.61 2.57
N ALA A 80 13.19 6.15 3.25
CA ALA A 80 13.68 6.72 4.51
C ALA A 80 12.57 6.86 5.57
N VAL A 81 11.64 5.90 5.61
CA VAL A 81 10.52 5.82 6.55
C VAL A 81 10.81 4.71 7.56
N ARG A 82 10.53 4.96 8.85
CA ARG A 82 10.62 3.90 9.88
C ARG A 82 9.38 3.01 9.84
N TYR A 83 9.56 1.70 10.01
CA TYR A 83 8.46 0.74 9.95
C TYR A 83 7.39 1.00 11.03
N GLU A 84 7.82 1.34 12.24
CA GLU A 84 6.93 1.66 13.36
C GLU A 84 5.98 2.83 13.05
N ASP A 85 6.46 3.81 12.28
CA ASP A 85 5.71 5.04 11.95
C ASP A 85 4.62 4.78 10.89
N LEU A 86 4.60 3.60 10.26
CA LEU A 86 3.49 3.11 9.44
C LEU A 86 2.21 2.84 10.25
N GLY A 87 2.34 2.52 11.54
CA GLY A 87 1.22 2.23 12.45
C GLY A 87 0.33 1.04 12.06
N LEU A 88 0.81 0.13 11.22
CA LEU A 88 0.01 -1.01 10.74
C LEU A 88 -0.41 -1.96 11.90
N PRO A 89 -1.58 -2.62 11.81
CA PRO A 89 -2.00 -3.62 12.80
C PRO A 89 -0.99 -4.77 12.92
N GLN A 90 -0.73 -5.22 14.14
CA GLN A 90 0.20 -6.33 14.44
C GLN A 90 -0.14 -7.64 13.74
N GLU A 91 -1.43 -7.88 13.45
CA GLU A 91 -1.90 -9.05 12.72
C GLU A 91 -2.65 -8.59 11.47
N LEU A 92 -1.95 -8.57 10.35
CA LEU A 92 -2.44 -8.13 9.05
C LEU A 92 -1.97 -9.12 7.98
N THR A 93 -2.91 -9.62 7.17
CA THR A 93 -2.60 -10.43 6.00
C THR A 93 -3.26 -9.79 4.78
N VAL A 94 -2.48 -9.46 3.74
CA VAL A 94 -3.00 -8.97 2.45
C VAL A 94 -2.55 -9.94 1.36
N TRP A 95 -3.51 -10.42 0.57
CA TRP A 95 -3.26 -11.21 -0.64
C TRP A 95 -3.40 -10.29 -1.85
N VAL A 96 -2.44 -10.39 -2.77
CA VAL A 96 -2.40 -9.62 -4.02
C VAL A 96 -2.28 -10.65 -5.14
N ASP A 97 -3.43 -11.08 -5.64
CA ASP A 97 -3.57 -12.23 -6.51
C ASP A 97 -4.19 -11.81 -7.85
N PRO A 98 -3.93 -12.53 -8.96
CA PRO A 98 -4.54 -12.19 -10.25
C PRO A 98 -6.07 -12.11 -10.19
N GLY A 99 -6.60 -10.89 -10.40
CA GLY A 99 -8.03 -10.60 -10.35
C GLY A 99 -8.61 -10.22 -8.98
N GLU A 100 -7.87 -10.32 -7.87
CA GLU A 100 -8.37 -9.97 -6.53
C GLU A 100 -7.28 -9.44 -5.60
N VAL A 101 -7.63 -8.40 -4.82
CA VAL A 101 -6.92 -8.03 -3.59
C VAL A 101 -7.86 -8.27 -2.42
N SER A 102 -7.41 -9.05 -1.43
CA SER A 102 -8.18 -9.33 -0.21
C SER A 102 -7.31 -9.19 1.05
N CYS A 103 -7.94 -8.99 2.19
CA CYS A 103 -7.27 -8.65 3.45
C CYS A 103 -7.93 -9.36 4.64
N ARG A 104 -7.15 -9.61 5.70
CA ARG A 104 -7.62 -10.14 6.99
C ARG A 104 -6.90 -9.44 8.15
N TYR A 105 -7.65 -9.10 9.21
CA TYR A 105 -7.13 -8.54 10.46
C TYR A 105 -7.21 -9.57 11.60
N GLY A 106 -6.10 -9.96 12.19
CA GLY A 106 -6.07 -11.07 13.15
C GLY A 106 -6.08 -12.44 12.47
N GLU A 107 -5.45 -13.44 13.09
CA GLU A 107 -5.28 -14.76 12.44
C GLU A 107 -6.57 -15.61 12.43
N HIS A 108 -7.55 -15.28 13.28
CA HIS A 108 -8.81 -16.02 13.44
C HIS A 108 -10.04 -15.35 12.78
N SER A 109 -9.87 -14.22 12.09
CA SER A 109 -11.00 -13.57 11.41
C SER A 109 -11.17 -14.08 9.97
N SER A 110 -12.36 -13.88 9.41
CA SER A 110 -12.60 -14.11 7.98
C SER A 110 -11.89 -13.03 7.14
N PRO A 111 -11.29 -13.40 5.99
CA PRO A 111 -10.82 -12.41 5.03
C PRO A 111 -12.00 -11.64 4.41
N PHE A 112 -11.73 -10.43 3.93
CA PHE A 112 -12.66 -9.59 3.19
C PHE A 112 -12.00 -9.11 1.88
N CYS A 113 -12.82 -8.95 0.83
CA CYS A 113 -12.36 -8.39 -0.43
C CYS A 113 -12.04 -6.89 -0.28
N VAL A 114 -10.88 -6.47 -0.76
CA VAL A 114 -10.47 -5.07 -0.88
C VAL A 114 -10.80 -4.54 -2.27
N SER A 115 -10.54 -5.32 -3.33
CA SER A 115 -10.86 -4.99 -4.71
C SER A 115 -10.98 -6.25 -5.58
N VAL A 116 -11.99 -6.32 -6.46
CA VAL A 116 -12.07 -7.32 -7.55
C VAL A 116 -11.64 -6.65 -8.85
N VAL A 117 -10.54 -7.10 -9.41
CA VAL A 117 -9.97 -6.57 -10.66
C VAL A 117 -10.49 -7.41 -11.83
N ASN A 118 -11.66 -7.00 -12.33
CA ASN A 118 -12.33 -7.67 -13.44
C ASN A 118 -11.61 -7.42 -14.77
N SER A 119 -10.75 -8.33 -15.21
CA SER A 119 -10.16 -8.31 -16.56
C SER A 119 -11.19 -8.40 -17.71
N ARG A 120 -12.46 -8.74 -17.41
CA ARG A 120 -13.60 -8.68 -18.36
C ARG A 120 -14.43 -7.39 -18.27
N ARG A 121 -14.14 -6.54 -17.28
CA ARG A 121 -14.68 -5.18 -17.14
C ARG A 121 -13.50 -4.22 -16.97
N ALA A 122 -12.64 -4.19 -17.98
CA ALA A 122 -11.89 -2.98 -18.26
C ALA A 122 -12.92 -1.90 -18.62
N ASP A 123 -13.42 -1.23 -17.59
CA ASP A 123 -14.10 0.04 -17.76
C ASP A 123 -13.06 0.99 -18.36
N GLY A 124 -13.19 1.23 -19.67
CA GLY A 124 -12.17 1.89 -20.47
C GLY A 124 -11.80 3.26 -19.92
N GLU A 125 -12.71 3.89 -19.19
CA GLU A 125 -12.45 5.15 -18.50
C GLU A 125 -11.39 5.03 -17.39
N PHE A 126 -11.40 3.97 -16.56
CA PHE A 126 -10.41 3.81 -15.48
C PHE A 126 -9.00 3.55 -16.02
N SER A 127 -8.87 2.62 -16.97
CA SER A 127 -7.58 2.32 -17.60
C SER A 127 -7.03 3.54 -18.36
N ARG A 128 -7.90 4.34 -18.99
CA ARG A 128 -7.49 5.59 -19.65
C ARG A 128 -7.08 6.67 -18.65
N ARG A 129 -7.81 6.85 -17.53
CA ARG A 129 -7.42 7.77 -16.45
C ARG A 129 -6.05 7.43 -15.84
N ILE A 130 -5.72 6.13 -15.70
CA ILE A 130 -4.37 5.69 -15.30
C ILE A 130 -3.33 6.01 -16.39
N HIS A 131 -3.62 5.72 -17.66
CA HIS A 131 -2.72 6.05 -18.78
C HIS A 131 -2.41 7.56 -18.84
N ASP A 132 -3.46 8.39 -18.82
CA ASP A 132 -3.36 9.85 -18.87
C ASP A 132 -2.56 10.40 -17.67
N ALA A 133 -2.62 9.75 -16.50
CA ALA A 133 -1.85 10.13 -15.31
C ALA A 133 -0.38 9.71 -15.40
N VAL A 134 -0.09 8.54 -15.98
CA VAL A 134 1.28 8.06 -16.23
C VAL A 134 1.98 8.90 -17.29
N GLU A 135 1.30 9.32 -18.36
CA GLU A 135 1.89 10.25 -19.33
C GLU A 135 2.18 11.62 -18.71
N ARG A 136 1.24 12.23 -17.97
CA ARG A 136 1.51 13.51 -17.29
C ARG A 136 2.72 13.44 -16.36
N ALA A 137 2.78 12.42 -15.50
CA ALA A 137 3.94 12.20 -14.64
C ALA A 137 5.25 11.92 -15.42
N SER A 138 5.17 11.45 -16.67
CA SER A 138 6.34 11.28 -17.54
C SER A 138 6.78 12.57 -18.24
N LEU A 139 5.87 13.52 -18.44
CA LEU A 139 6.15 14.86 -18.99
C LEU A 139 6.72 15.79 -17.92
N ASP A 140 6.21 15.73 -16.69
CA ASP A 140 6.65 16.57 -15.57
C ASP A 140 8.13 16.33 -15.19
N VAL A 141 8.67 15.14 -15.50
CA VAL A 141 10.11 14.81 -15.34
C VAL A 141 11.03 15.62 -16.27
N GLN A 142 10.51 16.25 -17.34
CA GLN A 142 11.30 17.05 -18.28
C GLN A 142 11.28 18.57 -18.03
N SER A 143 10.65 19.06 -16.96
CA SER A 143 10.57 20.51 -16.69
C SER A 143 10.46 20.84 -15.20
N GLY A 144 11.59 20.86 -14.51
CA GLY A 144 11.67 21.27 -13.09
C GLY A 144 13.11 21.34 -12.56
N SER A 145 13.77 22.49 -12.74
CA SER A 145 15.06 22.82 -12.12
C SER A 145 14.94 24.19 -11.44
N SER A 146 15.53 24.34 -10.24
CA SER A 146 15.62 25.58 -9.42
C SER A 146 14.29 26.05 -8.78
N SER A 147 14.18 26.48 -7.51
CA SER A 147 15.10 26.58 -6.35
C SER A 147 14.33 26.99 -5.06
N GLU A 148 14.85 26.63 -3.86
CA GLU A 148 14.83 27.31 -2.51
C GLU A 148 13.52 27.97 -1.93
N GLU A 149 13.21 28.06 -0.60
CA GLU A 149 13.73 27.53 0.70
C GLU A 149 12.73 27.77 1.90
N GLU A 150 13.05 27.19 3.07
CA GLU A 150 12.78 27.56 4.50
C GLU A 150 11.39 27.52 5.23
N ASP A 151 11.49 27.09 6.52
CA ASP A 151 10.69 27.35 7.76
C ASP A 151 9.18 26.93 7.84
N GLY A 152 8.60 26.55 8.99
CA GLY A 152 9.10 26.29 10.34
C GLY A 152 7.98 26.16 11.40
N GLY A 153 7.98 25.08 12.19
CA GLY A 153 7.32 25.00 13.51
C GLY A 153 5.83 24.60 13.63
N LEU A 154 5.55 23.34 14.02
CA LEU A 154 4.29 22.98 14.73
C LEU A 154 4.38 21.70 15.60
N LEU A 155 5.52 21.43 16.24
CA LEU A 155 5.87 20.08 16.73
C LEU A 155 5.41 19.69 18.17
N HIS A 156 4.49 20.41 18.82
CA HIS A 156 4.23 20.23 20.27
C HIS A 156 2.85 19.71 20.71
N ILE A 157 1.88 19.43 19.81
CA ILE A 157 0.48 19.14 20.22
C ILE A 157 0.01 17.68 20.05
N LEU A 158 0.69 16.85 19.23
CA LEU A 158 0.12 15.56 18.76
C LEU A 158 0.42 14.32 19.62
N ARG A 159 1.03 14.44 20.81
CA ARG A 159 1.58 13.29 21.56
C ARG A 159 0.59 12.41 22.34
N HIS A 160 -0.74 12.59 22.19
CA HIS A 160 -1.72 12.06 23.16
C HIS A 160 -2.92 11.23 22.62
N ARG A 161 -2.84 10.58 21.45
CA ARG A 161 -3.95 9.73 20.92
C ARG A 161 -3.65 8.24 20.61
N CYS A 162 -2.50 7.69 21.02
CA CYS A 162 -2.22 6.25 20.87
C CYS A 162 -2.78 5.34 21.99
N ARG A 163 -4.10 5.40 22.27
CA ARG A 163 -4.79 4.44 23.18
C ARG A 163 -6.26 4.15 22.81
N ASN A 164 -6.49 3.20 21.89
CA ASN A 164 -7.48 2.11 22.00
C ASN A 164 -7.71 1.35 20.66
N MET A 165 -7.05 0.21 20.48
CA MET A 165 -7.19 -0.63 19.27
C MET A 165 -8.36 -1.64 19.30
N ARG A 166 -9.30 -1.53 20.25
CA ARG A 166 -10.34 -2.55 20.48
C ARG A 166 -11.60 -2.46 19.62
N ASN A 167 -11.72 -1.49 18.71
CA ASN A 167 -12.90 -1.29 17.86
C ASN A 167 -12.56 -1.09 16.38
N LEU A 168 -11.85 -2.05 15.79
CA LEU A 168 -11.68 -2.15 14.33
C LEU A 168 -12.99 -2.58 13.68
N ARG A 169 -13.90 -1.63 13.42
CA ARG A 169 -14.99 -1.87 12.46
C ARG A 169 -14.36 -2.11 11.08
N PRO A 170 -14.71 -3.19 10.36
CA PRO A 170 -14.20 -3.41 9.01
C PRO A 170 -14.56 -2.21 8.13
N PHE A 171 -13.73 -1.93 7.14
CA PHE A 171 -14.12 -1.00 6.07
C PHE A 171 -15.37 -1.56 5.41
N LYS A 172 -16.52 -0.91 5.62
CA LYS A 172 -17.64 -1.06 4.70
C LYS A 172 -17.19 -0.42 3.39
N CYS A 173 -16.78 -1.25 2.43
CA CYS A 173 -16.79 -0.83 1.03
C CYS A 173 -18.25 -0.54 0.68
N CYS A 174 -18.51 0.68 0.20
CA CYS A 174 -19.70 1.01 -0.56
C CYS A 174 -19.45 0.62 -2.02
#